data_AF-D0UK84-F1
#
_entry.id   AF-D0UK84-F1
#
_cell.length_a   1.000
_cell.length_b   1.000
_cell.length_c   1.000
_cell.angle_alpha   90.00
_cell.angle_beta   90.00
_cell.angle_gamma   90.00
#
_symmetry.space_group_name_H-M   'P 1'
#
loop_
_entity.id
_entity.type
_entity.pdbx_description
1 polymer ?
#
loop_
_entity_poly.entity_id
_entity_poly.type
_entity_poly.pdbx_seq_one_letter_code
_entity_poly.pdbx_strand_id
1 'polypeptide(L)'
;LVHGDVFRPPKHNMVLCIFLGSGAQVLCMSFVTLVFACLGFLSPANRGSLMTCSLVLFVCLGTSAGYISARMYKGFGGLRWKSNVLMTAMLCPGIVFGIFFVMNLILWAKSSSGAVPFTTLLALLGLWFGISLPLTFVGAYFGFKKRTIEHPVRTNQIPRQIPDQSFYTKPFPSIVLGGILPFGCIFIQLFFILSSIWSHQM
;
A
#
# COMPACT_ATOMS: atom_id res chain seq x y z
N LEU A 1 20.36 25.03 -12.08
CA LEU A 1 19.07 25.48 -12.67
C LEU A 1 17.89 24.56 -12.32
N VAL A 2 17.94 23.23 -12.54
CA VAL A 2 16.82 22.30 -12.23
C VAL A 2 16.62 22.06 -10.72
N HIS A 3 17.67 22.21 -9.90
CA HIS A 3 17.63 22.00 -8.44
C HIS A 3 16.55 22.82 -7.71
N GLY A 4 16.14 23.98 -8.24
CA GLY A 4 15.11 24.83 -7.64
C GLY A 4 13.67 24.32 -7.83
N ASP A 5 13.47 23.31 -8.68
CA ASP A 5 12.14 22.74 -8.95
C ASP A 5 11.95 21.34 -8.36
N VAL A 6 13.04 20.64 -7.99
CA VAL A 6 13.02 19.25 -7.49
C VAL A 6 12.26 19.08 -6.18
N PHE A 7 12.43 20.02 -5.24
CA PHE A 7 11.83 19.95 -3.91
C PHE A 7 10.50 20.72 -3.78
N ARG A 8 9.91 21.11 -4.91
CA ARG A 8 8.62 21.78 -4.90
C ARG A 8 7.54 20.79 -4.44
N PRO A 9 6.64 21.18 -3.51
CA PRO A 9 5.55 20.32 -3.11
C PRO A 9 4.66 20.00 -4.32
N PRO A 10 4.32 18.72 -4.54
CA PRO A 10 3.49 18.32 -5.67
C PRO A 10 2.05 18.84 -5.50
N LYS A 11 1.34 19.06 -6.61
CA LYS A 11 -0.06 19.56 -6.62
C LYS A 11 -1.00 18.67 -5.77
N HIS A 12 -0.79 17.34 -5.80
CA HIS A 12 -1.55 16.36 -5.06
C HIS A 12 -0.71 15.71 -3.94
N ASN A 13 -0.08 16.53 -3.10
CA ASN A 13 0.79 16.08 -2.01
C ASN A 13 0.13 15.09 -1.05
N MET A 14 -1.15 15.28 -0.73
CA MET A 14 -1.89 14.41 0.19
C MET A 14 -2.02 12.98 -0.34
N VAL A 15 -2.45 12.83 -1.59
CA VAL A 15 -2.62 11.52 -2.25
C VAL A 15 -1.28 10.79 -2.37
N LEU A 16 -0.23 11.51 -2.73
CA LEU A 16 1.12 10.95 -2.81
C LEU A 16 1.60 10.41 -1.47
N CYS A 17 1.42 11.18 -0.38
CA CYS A 17 1.84 10.76 0.96
C CYS A 17 1.05 9.55 1.46
N ILE A 18 -0.25 9.49 1.16
CA ILE A 18 -1.11 8.33 1.47
C ILE A 18 -0.56 7.07 0.79
N PHE A 19 -0.34 7.10 -0.53
CA PHE A 19 0.18 5.95 -1.27
C PHE A 19 1.58 5.54 -0.80
N LEU A 20 2.44 6.51 -0.48
CA LEU A 20 3.77 6.22 0.03
C LEU A 20 3.72 5.54 1.40
N GLY A 21 2.84 6.00 2.29
CA GLY A 21 2.63 5.37 3.60
C GLY A 21 2.13 3.92 3.45
N SER A 22 1.08 3.71 2.66
CA SER A 22 0.55 2.37 2.40
C SER A 22 1.55 1.46 1.71
N GLY A 23 2.32 1.97 0.74
CA GLY A 23 3.36 1.22 0.05
C GLY A 23 4.49 0.78 1.00
N ALA A 24 4.92 1.67 1.89
CA ALA A 24 5.94 1.33 2.89
C ALA A 24 5.44 0.30 3.91
N GLN A 25 4.17 0.36 4.30
CA GLN A 25 3.54 -0.64 5.17
C GLN A 25 3.55 -2.03 4.51
N VAL A 26 3.15 -2.12 3.24
CA VAL A 26 3.15 -3.37 2.48
C VAL A 26 4.57 -3.90 2.30
N LEU A 27 5.54 -3.02 1.98
CA LEU A 27 6.94 -3.41 1.85
C LEU A 27 7.48 -3.96 3.17
N CYS A 28 7.28 -3.26 4.28
CA CYS A 28 7.71 -3.71 5.60
C CYS A 28 7.05 -5.04 5.99
N MET A 29 5.75 -5.17 5.76
CA MET A 29 5.01 -6.42 6.00
C MET A 29 5.58 -7.56 5.16
N SER A 30 5.82 -7.35 3.86
CA SER A 30 6.37 -8.38 2.98
C SER A 30 7.76 -8.81 3.40
N PHE A 31 8.61 -7.85 3.82
CA PHE A 31 9.95 -8.12 4.27
C PHE A 31 9.94 -8.94 5.56
N VAL A 32 9.14 -8.53 6.55
CA VAL A 32 9.02 -9.26 7.83
C VAL A 32 8.45 -10.66 7.62
N THR A 33 7.42 -10.79 6.77
CA THR A 33 6.82 -12.09 6.44
C THR A 33 7.84 -13.01 5.74
N LEU A 34 8.64 -12.47 4.82
CA LEU A 34 9.70 -13.21 4.13
C LEU A 34 10.75 -13.72 5.12
N VAL A 35 11.19 -12.89 6.08
CA VAL A 35 12.14 -13.31 7.12
C VAL A 35 11.59 -14.46 7.95
N PHE A 36 10.33 -14.38 8.41
CA PHE A 36 9.70 -15.48 9.15
C PHE A 36 9.52 -16.76 8.32
N ALA A 37 9.25 -16.62 7.02
CA ALA A 37 9.18 -17.76 6.11
C ALA A 37 10.56 -18.41 5.90
N CYS A 38 11.62 -17.61 5.70
CA CYS A 38 12.99 -18.10 5.53
C CYS A 38 13.54 -18.79 6.77
N LEU A 39 13.15 -18.35 7.98
CA LEU A 39 13.52 -18.98 9.24
C LEU A 39 12.74 -20.28 9.54
N GLY A 40 11.78 -20.65 8.68
CA GLY A 40 11.00 -21.88 8.82
C GLY A 40 9.82 -21.79 9.79
N PHE A 41 9.53 -20.62 10.38
CA PHE A 41 8.36 -20.43 11.25
C PHE A 41 7.04 -20.45 10.48
N LEU A 42 7.06 -20.13 9.18
CA LEU A 42 5.91 -20.16 8.29
C LEU A 42 6.18 -21.12 7.14
N SER A 43 5.66 -22.34 7.23
CA SER A 43 5.72 -23.29 6.11
C SER A 43 4.76 -22.85 5.00
N PRO A 44 5.23 -22.69 3.74
CA PRO A 44 4.36 -22.40 2.58
C PRO A 44 3.28 -23.46 2.34
N ALA A 45 3.47 -24.67 2.89
CA ALA A 45 2.50 -25.76 2.80
C ALA A 45 1.21 -25.47 3.59
N ASN A 46 1.28 -24.67 4.66
CA ASN A 46 0.11 -24.25 5.43
C ASN A 46 -0.37 -22.87 4.96
N ARG A 47 -1.03 -22.85 3.79
CA ARG A 47 -1.50 -21.62 3.12
C ARG A 47 -2.33 -20.72 4.05
N GLY A 48 -3.12 -21.29 4.97
CA GLY A 48 -3.94 -20.52 5.91
C GLY A 48 -3.12 -19.76 6.96
N SER A 49 -2.05 -20.36 7.47
CA SER A 49 -1.18 -19.74 8.48
C SER A 49 -0.44 -18.52 7.92
N LEU A 50 0.09 -18.64 6.70
CA LEU A 50 0.82 -17.55 6.03
C LEU A 50 -0.09 -16.34 5.76
N MET A 51 -1.31 -16.55 5.26
CA MET A 51 -2.27 -15.49 5.02
C MET A 51 -2.70 -14.80 6.31
N THR A 52 -2.95 -15.57 7.37
CA THR A 52 -3.33 -15.04 8.69
C THR A 52 -2.18 -14.23 9.30
N CYS A 53 -0.95 -14.75 9.23
CA CYS A 53 0.23 -14.04 9.72
C CYS A 53 0.44 -12.72 8.96
N SER A 54 0.31 -12.74 7.63
CA SER A 54 0.43 -11.55 6.79
C SER A 54 -0.60 -10.48 7.16
N LEU A 55 -1.86 -10.86 7.41
CA LEU A 55 -2.91 -9.96 7.88
C LEU A 55 -2.59 -9.33 9.25
N VAL A 56 -2.12 -10.15 10.20
CA VAL A 56 -1.73 -9.67 11.53
C VAL A 56 -0.55 -8.70 11.43
N LEU A 57 0.50 -9.07 10.68
CA LEU A 57 1.66 -8.22 10.45
C LEU A 57 1.27 -6.91 9.76
N PHE A 58 0.38 -6.97 8.76
CA PHE A 58 -0.10 -5.77 8.08
C PHE A 58 -0.73 -4.79 9.07
N VAL A 59 -1.56 -5.28 9.99
CA VAL A 59 -2.23 -4.44 10.99
C VAL A 59 -1.28 -3.93 12.07
N CYS A 60 -0.38 -4.76 12.57
CA CYS A 60 0.67 -4.35 13.51
C CYS A 60 1.62 -3.30 12.92
N LEU A 61 1.87 -3.35 11.61
CA LEU A 61 2.72 -2.40 10.91
C LEU A 61 1.99 -1.13 10.45
N GLY A 62 0.73 -0.91 10.85
CA GLY A 62 -0.01 0.32 10.55
C GLY A 62 0.69 1.61 11.06
N THR A 63 1.48 1.48 12.13
CA THR A 63 2.33 2.58 12.63
C THR A 63 3.32 3.10 11.58
N SER A 64 3.93 2.21 10.80
CA SER A 64 4.88 2.57 9.75
C SER A 64 4.22 3.40 8.65
N ALA A 65 2.99 3.04 8.28
CA ALA A 65 2.19 3.74 7.28
C ALA A 65 1.91 5.18 7.71
N GLY A 66 1.39 5.34 8.93
CA GLY A 66 1.08 6.64 9.51
C GLY A 66 2.32 7.51 9.68
N TYR A 67 3.42 6.94 10.15
CA TYR A 67 4.68 7.66 10.36
C TYR A 67 5.25 8.21 9.05
N ILE A 68 5.36 7.37 8.01
CA ILE A 68 5.95 7.77 6.73
C ILE A 68 5.05 8.76 6.00
N SER A 69 3.74 8.50 5.95
CA SER A 69 2.76 9.41 5.35
C SER A 69 2.79 10.79 6.03
N ALA A 70 2.73 10.85 7.36
CA ALA A 70 2.73 12.12 8.09
C ALA A 70 4.06 12.88 7.98
N ARG A 71 5.20 12.18 7.95
CA ARG A 71 6.53 12.79 7.79
C ARG A 71 6.68 13.44 6.43
N MET A 72 6.29 12.76 5.35
CA MET A 72 6.35 13.34 4.00
C MET A 72 5.34 14.45 3.84
N TYR A 73 4.12 14.28 4.37
CA TYR A 73 3.09 15.31 4.28
C TYR A 73 3.53 16.61 4.96
N LYS A 74 4.18 16.50 6.13
CA LYS A 74 4.82 17.63 6.80
C LYS A 74 5.97 18.23 5.98
N GLY A 75 6.80 17.38 5.37
CA GLY A 75 7.89 17.81 4.47
C GLY A 75 7.40 18.68 3.31
N PHE A 76 6.23 18.35 2.75
CA PHE A 76 5.60 19.15 1.68
C PHE A 76 4.79 20.36 2.17
N GLY A 77 4.92 20.75 3.45
CA GLY A 77 4.20 21.89 4.04
C GLY A 77 2.74 21.61 4.39
N GLY A 78 2.32 20.34 4.45
CA GLY A 78 0.97 19.95 4.81
C GLY A 78 0.66 20.15 6.30
N LEU A 79 -0.36 20.96 6.61
CA LEU A 79 -0.79 21.26 7.98
C LEU A 79 -1.92 20.34 8.48
N ARG A 80 -2.75 19.81 7.56
CA ARG A 80 -3.95 19.02 7.87
C ARG A 80 -3.63 17.54 8.16
N TRP A 81 -2.75 17.29 9.13
CA TRP A 81 -2.24 15.95 9.42
C TRP A 81 -3.35 14.96 9.82
N LYS A 82 -4.36 15.37 10.59
CA LYS A 82 -5.48 14.49 10.98
C LYS A 82 -6.21 13.91 9.76
N SER A 83 -6.46 14.75 8.75
CA SER A 83 -7.11 14.33 7.51
C SER A 83 -6.21 13.41 6.70
N ASN A 84 -4.90 13.70 6.64
CA ASN A 84 -3.92 12.85 5.96
C ASN A 84 -3.88 11.42 6.55
N VAL A 85 -3.90 11.33 7.88
CA VAL A 85 -3.87 10.04 8.60
C VAL A 85 -5.15 9.26 8.40
N LEU A 86 -6.31 9.93 8.51
CA LEU A 86 -7.59 9.30 8.28
C LEU A 86 -7.67 8.71 6.87
N MET A 87 -7.27 9.49 5.86
CA MET A 87 -7.22 9.00 4.48
C MET A 87 -6.18 7.89 4.29
N THR A 88 -5.04 7.93 4.98
CA THR A 88 -4.03 6.85 4.93
C THR A 88 -4.59 5.54 5.47
N ALA A 89 -5.33 5.59 6.57
CA ALA A 89 -5.95 4.42 7.19
C ALA A 89 -7.18 3.89 6.42
N MET A 90 -7.87 4.74 5.65
CA MET A 90 -9.14 4.40 5.01
C MET A 90 -9.04 4.11 3.51
N LEU A 91 -8.22 4.85 2.75
CA LEU A 91 -8.27 4.85 1.29
C LEU A 91 -7.84 3.50 0.71
N CYS A 92 -6.60 3.08 0.95
CA CYS A 92 -6.10 1.82 0.39
C CYS A 92 -6.80 0.59 0.99
N PRO A 93 -6.92 0.46 2.33
CA PRO A 93 -7.63 -0.68 2.91
C PRO A 93 -9.12 -0.71 2.53
N GLY A 94 -9.77 0.45 2.39
CA GLY A 94 -11.17 0.54 1.99
C GLY A 94 -11.44 0.15 0.55
N ILE A 95 -10.55 0.50 -0.38
CA ILE A 95 -10.65 0.01 -1.77
C ILE A 95 -10.52 -1.52 -1.80
N VAL A 96 -9.52 -2.07 -1.09
CA VAL A 96 -9.30 -3.52 -1.02
C VAL A 96 -10.49 -4.23 -0.38
N PHE A 97 -10.99 -3.70 0.74
CA PHE A 97 -12.16 -4.23 1.43
C PHE A 97 -13.42 -4.14 0.56
N GLY A 98 -13.62 -3.05 -0.18
CA GLY A 98 -14.77 -2.90 -1.08
C GLY A 98 -14.77 -3.94 -2.20
N ILE A 99 -13.62 -4.17 -2.85
CA ILE A 99 -13.47 -5.21 -3.87
C ILE A 99 -13.72 -6.59 -3.25
N PHE A 100 -13.09 -6.88 -2.12
CA PHE A 100 -13.26 -8.13 -1.37
C PHE A 100 -14.73 -8.36 -0.99
N PHE A 101 -15.42 -7.33 -0.51
CA PHE A 101 -16.81 -7.40 -0.09
C PHE A 101 -17.74 -7.70 -1.26
N VAL A 102 -17.58 -7.02 -2.41
CA VAL A 102 -18.34 -7.31 -3.63
C VAL A 102 -18.12 -8.74 -4.10
N MET A 103 -16.86 -9.21 -4.12
CA MET A 103 -16.55 -10.60 -4.45
C MET A 103 -17.18 -11.58 -3.47
N ASN A 104 -17.18 -11.27 -2.17
CA ASN A 104 -17.79 -12.11 -1.15
C ASN A 104 -19.32 -12.19 -1.30
N LEU A 105 -19.98 -11.11 -1.70
CA LEU A 105 -21.43 -11.11 -1.99
C LEU A 105 -21.77 -12.07 -3.14
N ILE A 106 -20.95 -12.09 -4.19
CA ILE A 106 -21.12 -13.02 -5.31
C ILE A 106 -20.94 -14.47 -4.84
N LEU A 107 -19.94 -14.73 -3.98
CA LEU A 107 -19.69 -16.06 -3.42
C LEU A 107 -20.84 -16.54 -2.53
N TRP A 108 -21.43 -15.66 -1.71
CA TRP A 108 -22.64 -15.98 -0.94
C TRP A 108 -23.83 -16.27 -1.85
N ALA A 109 -24.05 -15.49 -2.90
CA ALA A 109 -25.14 -15.71 -3.85
C ALA A 109 -25.04 -17.06 -4.58
N LYS A 110 -23.81 -17.58 -4.76
CA LYS A 110 -23.53 -18.90 -5.33
C LYS A 110 -23.43 -20.02 -4.29
N SER A 111 -23.67 -19.73 -3.01
CA SER A 111 -23.50 -20.68 -1.90
C SER A 111 -22.15 -21.40 -1.94
N SER A 112 -21.10 -20.69 -2.34
CA SER A 112 -19.75 -21.24 -2.44
C SER A 112 -19.16 -21.49 -1.05
N SER A 113 -18.47 -22.62 -0.87
CA SER A 113 -17.71 -22.92 0.35
C SER A 113 -16.56 -21.95 0.60
N GLY A 114 -16.12 -21.22 -0.41
CA GLY A 114 -15.13 -20.15 -0.30
C GLY A 114 -15.69 -18.82 0.20
N ALA A 115 -17.00 -18.72 0.45
CA ALA A 115 -17.60 -17.49 0.94
C ALA A 115 -17.24 -17.26 2.41
N VAL A 116 -16.72 -16.08 2.71
CA VAL A 116 -16.29 -15.69 4.06
C VAL A 116 -17.53 -15.43 4.92
N PRO A 117 -17.68 -16.09 6.08
CA PRO A 117 -18.87 -15.92 6.91
C PRO A 117 -18.99 -14.51 7.48
N PHE A 118 -20.21 -14.12 7.87
CA PHE A 118 -20.48 -12.77 8.39
C PHE A 118 -19.63 -12.44 9.62
N THR A 119 -19.41 -13.41 10.51
CA THR A 119 -18.59 -13.25 11.71
C THR A 119 -17.15 -12.86 11.39
N THR A 120 -16.54 -13.47 10.38
CA THR A 120 -15.17 -13.12 9.95
C THR A 120 -15.11 -11.76 9.30
N LEU A 121 -16.15 -11.33 8.59
CA LEU A 121 -16.28 -9.95 8.08
C LEU A 121 -16.28 -8.94 9.24
N LEU A 122 -17.06 -9.21 10.29
CA LEU A 122 -17.10 -8.36 11.48
C LEU A 122 -15.74 -8.34 12.21
N ALA A 123 -15.05 -9.48 12.30
CA ALA A 123 -13.71 -9.55 12.87
C ALA A 123 -12.68 -8.73 12.07
N LEU A 124 -12.73 -8.78 10.73
CA LEU A 124 -11.87 -7.97 9.87
C LEU A 124 -12.13 -6.47 10.05
N LEU A 125 -13.41 -6.06 10.13
CA LEU A 125 -13.78 -4.68 10.42
C LEU A 125 -13.31 -4.24 11.81
N GLY A 126 -13.48 -5.09 12.83
CA GLY A 126 -13.00 -4.81 14.18
C GLY A 126 -11.49 -4.68 14.25
N LEU A 127 -10.75 -5.50 13.50
CA LEU A 127 -9.29 -5.45 13.43
C LEU A 127 -8.81 -4.20 12.65
N TRP A 128 -9.54 -3.79 11.61
CA TRP A 128 -9.24 -2.57 10.85
C TRP A 128 -9.52 -1.30 11.68
N PHE A 129 -10.74 -1.13 12.20
CA PHE A 129 -11.14 0.08 12.93
C PHE A 129 -10.61 0.10 14.37
N GLY A 130 -10.53 -1.05 15.04
CA GLY A 130 -10.12 -1.15 16.44
C GLY A 130 -8.62 -1.22 16.66
N ILE A 131 -7.84 -1.72 15.70
CA ILE A 131 -6.37 -1.87 15.85
C ILE A 131 -5.62 -1.07 14.78
N SER A 132 -5.86 -1.34 13.50
CA SER A 132 -5.07 -0.75 12.42
C SER A 132 -5.19 0.78 12.35
N LEU A 133 -6.42 1.29 12.45
CA LEU A 133 -6.69 2.73 12.44
C LEU A 133 -6.00 3.47 13.60
N PRO A 134 -6.18 3.09 14.88
CA PRO A 134 -5.48 3.77 15.98
C PRO A 134 -3.95 3.62 15.88
N LEU A 135 -3.41 2.47 15.48
CA LEU A 135 -1.96 2.32 15.26
C LEU A 135 -1.43 3.30 14.20
N THR A 136 -2.18 3.48 13.11
CA THR A 136 -1.84 4.45 12.05
C THR A 136 -1.83 5.88 12.60
N PHE A 137 -2.79 6.22 13.48
CA PHE A 137 -2.79 7.50 14.19
C PHE A 137 -1.60 7.69 15.11
N VAL A 138 -1.24 6.66 15.88
CA VAL A 138 -0.06 6.69 16.76
C VAL A 138 1.21 6.93 15.95
N GLY A 139 1.42 6.17 14.87
CA GLY A 139 2.58 6.32 13.99
C GLY A 139 2.66 7.72 13.39
N ALA A 140 1.53 8.24 12.93
CA ALA A 140 1.45 9.57 12.37
C ALA A 140 1.67 10.69 13.38
N TYR A 141 1.19 10.55 14.61
CA TYR A 141 1.45 11.50 15.69
C TYR A 141 2.97 11.63 15.95
N PHE A 142 3.67 10.50 16.06
CA PHE A 142 5.14 10.51 16.18
C PHE A 142 5.83 11.05 14.93
N GLY A 143 5.32 10.73 13.74
CA GLY A 143 5.83 11.25 12.48
C GLY A 143 5.72 12.77 12.38
N PHE A 144 4.58 13.32 12.76
CA PHE A 144 4.32 14.75 12.69
C PHE A 144 5.03 15.54 13.79
N LYS A 145 5.30 14.94 14.96
CA LYS A 145 6.05 15.58 16.05
C LYS A 145 7.53 15.80 15.70
N LYS A 146 8.13 14.94 14.89
CA LYS A 146 9.54 15.11 14.50
C LYS A 146 9.74 16.34 13.62
N ARG A 147 10.97 16.87 13.58
CA ARG A 147 11.36 18.02 12.75
C ARG A 147 11.03 17.79 11.28
N THR A 148 10.61 18.85 10.60
CA THR A 148 10.34 18.84 9.16
C THR A 148 11.60 18.44 8.41
N ILE A 149 11.45 17.75 7.28
CA ILE A 149 12.57 17.40 6.42
C ILE A 149 13.04 18.69 5.75
N GLU A 150 14.27 19.09 6.02
CA GLU A 150 14.89 20.27 5.41
C GLU A 150 15.47 19.88 4.05
N HIS A 151 15.13 20.67 3.03
CA HIS A 151 15.66 20.47 1.69
C HIS A 151 16.98 21.25 1.55
N PRO A 152 18.00 20.67 0.89
CA PRO A 152 19.32 21.28 0.78
C PRO A 152 19.33 22.56 -0.06
N VAL A 153 18.27 22.82 -0.82
CA VAL A 153 18.14 23.98 -1.71
C VAL A 153 16.76 24.62 -1.57
N ARG A 154 16.71 25.95 -1.70
CA ARG A 154 15.45 26.69 -1.78
C ARG A 154 14.79 26.47 -3.14
N THR A 155 13.48 26.35 -3.13
CA THR A 155 12.68 26.20 -4.35
C THR A 155 12.39 27.55 -5.00
N ASN A 156 12.30 27.58 -6.33
CA ASN A 156 11.85 28.77 -7.06
C ASN A 156 10.35 28.98 -6.85
N GLN A 157 9.90 30.24 -6.72
CA GLN A 157 8.48 30.57 -6.55
C GLN A 157 7.68 30.37 -7.84
N ILE A 158 8.23 30.77 -8.98
CA ILE A 158 7.57 30.65 -10.28
C ILE A 158 7.89 29.29 -10.92
N PRO A 159 6.88 28.44 -11.21
CA PRO A 159 7.11 27.18 -11.90
C PRO A 159 7.61 27.47 -13.32
N ARG A 160 8.64 26.74 -13.75
CA ARG A 160 9.06 26.78 -15.15
C ARG A 160 7.99 26.19 -16.04
N GLN A 161 7.86 26.71 -17.26
CA GLN A 161 7.05 26.07 -18.28
C GLN A 161 7.62 24.67 -18.57
N ILE A 162 6.76 23.66 -18.50
CA ILE A 162 7.10 22.28 -18.82
C ILE A 162 7.00 22.16 -20.34
N PRO A 163 8.05 21.70 -21.06
CA PRO A 163 7.97 21.50 -22.49
C PRO A 163 6.94 20.42 -22.83
N ASP A 164 6.41 20.46 -24.06
CA ASP A 164 5.47 19.44 -24.53
C ASP A 164 6.09 18.05 -24.47
N GLN A 165 5.45 17.15 -23.72
CA GLN A 165 5.93 15.79 -23.54
C GLN A 165 5.61 14.94 -24.79
N SER A 166 6.56 14.10 -25.17
CA SER A 166 6.34 13.09 -26.22
C SER A 166 5.24 12.11 -25.80
N PHE A 167 4.63 11.42 -26.77
CA PHE A 167 3.50 10.52 -26.50
C PHE A 167 3.81 9.51 -25.38
N TYR A 168 4.98 8.88 -25.39
CA TYR A 168 5.38 7.85 -24.41
C TYR A 168 5.69 8.39 -23.01
N THR A 169 6.01 9.68 -22.86
CA THR A 169 6.27 10.30 -21.54
C THR A 169 5.00 10.76 -20.85
N LYS A 170 3.85 10.78 -21.55
CA LYS A 170 2.56 11.12 -20.95
C LYS A 170 2.17 10.08 -19.88
N PRO A 171 1.40 10.47 -18.85
CA PRO A 171 1.10 9.60 -17.71
C PRO A 171 0.48 8.26 -18.09
N PHE A 172 -0.51 8.26 -18.99
CA PHE A 172 -1.25 7.06 -19.33
C PHE A 172 -0.41 6.05 -20.14
N PRO A 173 0.26 6.43 -21.26
CA PRO A 173 1.17 5.53 -21.97
C PRO A 173 2.32 5.03 -21.08
N SER A 174 2.89 5.89 -20.23
CA SER A 174 3.98 5.54 -19.32
C SER A 174 3.56 4.47 -18.29
N ILE A 175 2.35 4.57 -17.73
CA ILE A 175 1.79 3.56 -16.81
C ILE A 175 1.66 2.21 -17.51
N VAL A 176 1.14 2.18 -18.74
CA VAL A 176 0.95 0.92 -19.51
C VAL A 176 2.29 0.29 -19.87
N LEU A 177 3.22 1.07 -20.44
CA LEU A 177 4.56 0.59 -20.82
C LEU A 177 5.36 0.10 -19.62
N GLY A 178 5.32 0.84 -18.51
CA GLY A 178 5.98 0.44 -17.26
C GLY A 178 5.35 -0.79 -16.61
N GLY A 179 4.04 -1.01 -16.81
CA GLY A 179 3.32 -2.16 -16.26
C GLY A 179 3.50 -3.46 -17.03
N ILE A 180 3.81 -3.40 -18.34
CA ILE A 180 3.94 -4.59 -19.20
C ILE A 180 5.07 -5.53 -18.75
N LEU A 181 6.21 -4.97 -18.31
CA LEU A 181 7.36 -5.75 -17.87
C LEU A 181 7.08 -6.55 -16.57
N PRO A 182 6.64 -5.93 -15.46
CA PRO A 182 6.30 -6.68 -14.26
C PRO A 182 5.11 -7.63 -14.49
N PHE A 183 4.15 -7.27 -15.35
CA PHE A 183 3.06 -8.17 -15.75
C PHE A 183 3.61 -9.43 -16.42
N GLY A 184 4.49 -9.30 -17.41
CA GLY A 184 5.11 -10.44 -18.09
C GLY A 184 5.90 -11.34 -17.15
N CYS A 185 6.69 -10.76 -16.24
CA CYS A 185 7.46 -11.52 -15.25
C CYS A 185 6.55 -12.36 -14.33
N ILE A 186 5.52 -11.72 -13.76
CA ILE A 186 4.57 -12.39 -12.87
C ILE A 186 3.73 -13.43 -13.62
N PHE A 187 3.33 -13.15 -14.86
CA PHE A 187 2.56 -14.07 -15.70
C PHE A 187 3.33 -15.38 -15.94
N ILE A 188 4.62 -15.29 -16.30
CA ILE A 188 5.46 -16.48 -16.51
C ILE A 188 5.61 -17.28 -15.21
N GLN A 189 5.85 -16.62 -14.06
CA GLN A 189 5.92 -17.30 -12.77
C GLN A 189 4.61 -17.98 -12.39
N LEU A 190 3.47 -17.31 -12.56
CA LEU A 190 2.15 -17.89 -12.32
C LEU A 190 1.90 -19.10 -13.21
N PHE A 191 2.28 -19.05 -14.48
CA PHE A 191 2.18 -20.18 -15.40
C PHE A 191 2.96 -21.40 -14.89
N PHE A 192 4.21 -21.21 -14.44
CA PHE A 192 5.01 -22.31 -13.86
C PHE A 192 4.41 -22.85 -12.56
N ILE A 193 3.91 -21.98 -11.68
CA ILE A 193 3.26 -22.39 -10.42
C ILE A 193 1.98 -23.18 -10.71
N LEU A 194 1.13 -22.72 -11.62
CA LEU A 194 -0.10 -23.42 -12.00
C LEU A 194 0.22 -24.76 -12.66
N SER A 195 1.21 -24.79 -13.56
CA SER A 195 1.66 -26.02 -14.23
C SER A 195 2.22 -27.04 -13.23
N SER A 196 2.99 -26.61 -12.22
CA SER A 196 3.54 -27.54 -11.22
C SER A 196 2.48 -28.09 -10.28
N ILE A 197 1.46 -27.30 -9.91
CA ILE A 197 0.33 -27.76 -9.09
C ILE A 197 -0.50 -28.80 -9.83
N TRP A 198 -0.83 -28.55 -11.11
CA TRP A 198 -1.69 -29.45 -11.89
C TRP A 198 -0.94 -30.65 -12.50
N SER A 199 0.35 -30.54 -12.77
CA SER A 199 1.15 -31.67 -13.28
C SER A 199 1.32 -32.80 -12.25
N HIS A 200 1.12 -32.54 -10.96
CA HIS A 200 1.16 -33.56 -9.91
C HIS A 200 -0.14 -34.41 -9.82
N GLN A 201 -1.16 -34.11 -10.62
CA GLN A 201 -2.42 -34.87 -10.68
C GLN A 201 -2.50 -35.83 -11.89
N MET A 202 -1.43 -36.01 -12.65
CA MET A 202 -1.31 -37.07 -13.67
C MET A 202 -0.30 -38.13 -13.24
#